data_AF-A0A352IP18-F1
#
_entry.id   AF-A0A352IP18-F1
#
_cell.length_a   1.000
_cell.length_b   1.000
_cell.length_c   1.000
_cell.angle_alpha   90.00
_cell.angle_beta   90.00
_cell.angle_gamma   90.00
#
_symmetry.space_group_name_H-M   'P 1'
#
loop_
_entity.id
_entity.type
_entity.pdbx_description
1 polymer ?
#
loop_
_entity_poly.entity_id
_entity_poly.type
_entity_poly.pdbx_seq_one_letter_code
_entity_poly.pdbx_strand_id
1 'polypeptide(L)'
;MDSRISVTSPLVILHGDEMAQVAFEHILKKFVSSRLDIQLEEIDLSAENRLLTNGQVVIDAIDSLQRHGVGVKNAGMTVNRQQLEDLLRKHPDVDGDNLHPLATKSPNGAIRKGISGNITREDIQFRNLNIRRPQWVGRDIEVDTMEFGGIKDSFNQL
;
A
#
# COMPACT_ATOMS: atom_id res chain seq x y z
N MET A 1 -14.10 5.20 32.15
CA MET A 1 -13.75 3.95 31.44
C MET A 1 -13.39 4.35 30.02
N ASP A 2 -12.31 3.80 29.47
CA ASP A 2 -12.02 3.98 28.05
C ASP A 2 -13.14 3.31 27.22
N SER A 3 -13.62 3.98 26.18
CA SER A 3 -14.72 3.52 25.33
C SER A 3 -14.24 2.94 23.99
N ARG A 4 -12.91 2.82 23.81
CA ARG A 4 -12.30 2.19 22.65
C ARG A 4 -12.50 0.66 22.67
N ILE A 5 -12.60 0.07 21.48
CA ILE A 5 -12.72 -1.37 21.28
C ILE A 5 -11.33 -1.99 21.45
N SER A 6 -11.17 -2.91 22.39
CA SER A 6 -9.90 -3.63 22.59
C SER A 6 -9.67 -4.65 21.46
N VAL A 7 -8.47 -4.66 20.90
CA VAL A 7 -8.04 -5.58 19.84
C VAL A 7 -6.81 -6.36 20.31
N THR A 8 -6.90 -7.69 20.28
CA THR A 8 -5.90 -8.59 20.88
C THR A 8 -4.66 -8.84 20.02
N SER A 9 -4.79 -8.65 18.70
CA SER A 9 -3.72 -8.92 17.74
C SER A 9 -3.18 -7.60 17.17
N PRO A 10 -1.86 -7.46 16.98
CA PRO A 10 -1.28 -6.29 16.32
C PRO A 10 -1.76 -6.16 14.87
N LEU A 11 -1.73 -4.93 14.35
CA LEU A 11 -1.95 -4.62 12.95
C LEU A 11 -0.68 -4.04 12.34
N VAL A 12 -0.18 -4.65 11.26
CA VAL A 12 0.99 -4.12 10.54
C VAL A 12 0.57 -2.93 9.69
N ILE A 13 1.22 -1.79 9.87
CA ILE A 13 0.95 -0.55 9.14
C ILE A 13 2.15 -0.24 8.26
N LEU A 14 1.95 -0.32 6.94
CA LEU A 14 3.00 -0.02 5.97
C LEU A 14 2.78 1.39 5.42
N HIS A 15 3.56 2.36 5.91
CA HIS A 15 3.52 3.75 5.48
C HIS A 15 4.11 3.89 4.05
N GLY A 16 3.93 5.05 3.44
CA GLY A 16 4.27 5.31 2.05
C GLY A 16 4.60 6.79 1.83
N ASP A 17 4.21 7.34 0.67
CA ASP A 17 4.77 8.60 0.20
C ASP A 17 3.70 9.69 -0.07
N GLU A 18 4.17 10.94 -0.18
CA GLU A 18 3.44 12.10 -0.70
C GLU A 18 2.07 12.35 -0.03
N MET A 19 1.08 12.82 -0.80
CA MET A 19 -0.26 13.14 -0.31
C MET A 19 -1.03 11.91 0.21
N ALA A 20 -0.68 10.71 -0.26
CA ALA A 20 -1.27 9.48 0.25
C ALA A 20 -0.90 9.29 1.73
N GLN A 21 0.35 9.56 2.10
CA GLN A 21 0.80 9.51 3.50
C GLN A 21 0.03 10.49 4.39
N VAL A 22 -0.10 11.76 3.98
CA VAL A 22 -0.84 12.77 4.75
C VAL A 22 -2.30 12.37 4.97
N ALA A 23 -2.95 11.80 3.95
CA ALA A 23 -4.31 11.29 4.07
C ALA A 23 -4.40 10.05 4.97
N PHE A 24 -3.41 9.15 4.88
CA PHE A 24 -3.37 7.90 5.63
C PHE A 24 -3.21 8.13 7.14
N GLU A 25 -2.31 9.03 7.56
CA GLU A 25 -2.17 9.44 8.97
C GLU A 25 -3.49 9.99 9.55
N HIS A 26 -4.21 10.81 8.77
CA HIS A 26 -5.52 11.32 9.17
C HIS A 26 -6.57 10.21 9.27
N ILE A 27 -6.53 9.19 8.41
CA ILE A 27 -7.41 8.02 8.46
C ILE A 27 -7.12 7.17 9.70
N LEU A 28 -5.85 6.82 9.96
CA LEU A 28 -5.44 6.07 11.14
C LEU A 28 -5.88 6.78 12.42
N LYS A 29 -5.52 8.06 12.57
CA LYS A 29 -5.91 8.86 13.75
C LYS A 29 -7.43 8.93 13.93
N LYS A 30 -8.19 9.16 12.85
CA LYS A 30 -9.65 9.38 12.92
C LYS A 30 -10.44 8.10 13.11
N PHE A 31 -10.04 6.98 12.49
CA PHE A 31 -10.85 5.77 12.43
C PHE A 31 -10.25 4.57 13.17
N VAL A 32 -8.92 4.54 13.36
CA VAL A 32 -8.21 3.47 14.10
C VAL A 32 -7.95 3.94 15.53
N SER A 33 -6.97 4.82 15.76
CA SER A 33 -6.48 5.16 17.10
C SER A 33 -7.52 5.83 18.01
N SER A 34 -8.50 6.57 17.44
CA SER A 34 -9.58 7.17 18.23
C SER A 34 -10.69 6.20 18.64
N ARG A 35 -10.72 5.00 18.04
CA ARG A 35 -11.81 4.01 18.19
C ARG A 35 -11.35 2.69 18.77
N LEU A 36 -10.09 2.32 18.54
CA LEU A 36 -9.52 1.03 18.90
C LEU A 36 -8.41 1.21 19.95
N ASP A 37 -8.33 0.27 20.86
CA ASP A 37 -7.15 0.02 21.67
C ASP A 37 -6.43 -1.18 21.06
N ILE A 38 -5.47 -0.86 20.19
CA ILE A 38 -4.81 -1.78 19.26
C ILE A 38 -3.31 -1.46 19.20
N GLN A 39 -2.48 -2.50 19.15
CA GLN A 39 -1.06 -2.36 18.87
C GLN A 39 -0.84 -2.21 17.35
N LEU A 40 -0.11 -1.19 16.93
CA LEU A 40 0.33 -1.01 15.54
C LEU A 40 1.81 -1.37 15.43
N GLU A 41 2.18 -2.16 14.41
CA GLU A 41 3.58 -2.36 14.02
C GLU A 41 3.82 -1.52 12.76
N GLU A 42 4.36 -0.32 12.96
CA GLU A 42 4.53 0.72 11.95
C GLU A 42 5.87 0.57 11.21
N ILE A 43 5.82 0.46 9.88
CA ILE A 43 6.99 0.25 9.01
C ILE A 43 6.94 1.24 7.85
N ASP A 44 7.98 2.06 7.71
CA ASP A 44 8.05 3.05 6.64
C ASP A 44 8.57 2.45 5.32
N LEU A 45 7.69 2.31 4.33
CA LEU A 45 8.03 1.91 2.96
C LEU A 45 8.15 3.10 1.99
N SER A 46 8.35 4.32 2.50
CA SER A 46 8.71 5.48 1.69
C SER A 46 9.88 5.19 0.75
N ALA A 47 9.97 5.93 -0.35
CA ALA A 47 11.08 5.85 -1.27
C ALA A 47 12.42 6.22 -0.61
N GLU A 48 12.38 7.16 0.34
CA GLU A 48 13.55 7.61 1.10
C GLU A 48 14.05 6.50 2.04
N ASN A 49 13.18 5.91 2.87
CA ASN A 49 13.60 4.85 3.79
C ASN A 49 14.00 3.55 3.06
N ARG A 50 13.34 3.21 1.94
CA ARG A 50 13.80 2.09 1.09
C ARG A 50 15.17 2.34 0.49
N LEU A 51 15.50 3.57 0.12
CA LEU A 51 16.84 3.92 -0.37
C LEU A 51 17.88 3.79 0.75
N LEU A 52 17.63 4.42 1.91
CA LEU A 52 18.54 4.44 3.06
C LEU A 52 18.82 3.05 3.65
N THR A 53 17.82 2.16 3.65
CA THR A 53 17.97 0.77 4.12
C THR A 53 18.44 -0.20 3.04
N ASN A 54 18.80 0.29 1.85
CA ASN A 54 19.08 -0.52 0.64
C ASN A 54 18.01 -1.60 0.38
N GLY A 55 16.75 -1.29 0.68
CA GLY A 55 15.60 -2.18 0.53
C GLY A 55 15.37 -3.20 1.65
N GLN A 56 16.18 -3.21 2.71
CA GLN A 56 15.99 -4.13 3.86
C GLN A 56 14.60 -3.97 4.49
N VAL A 57 14.08 -2.74 4.59
CA VAL A 57 12.74 -2.49 5.15
C VAL A 57 11.60 -3.20 4.40
N VAL A 58 11.81 -3.57 3.14
CA VAL A 58 10.83 -4.37 2.36
C VAL A 58 10.82 -5.84 2.81
N ILE A 59 11.96 -6.35 3.27
CA ILE A 59 12.08 -7.69 3.86
C ILE A 59 11.46 -7.68 5.25
N ASP A 60 11.79 -6.69 6.08
CA ASP A 60 11.23 -6.52 7.43
C ASP A 60 9.68 -6.42 7.39
N ALA A 61 9.13 -5.74 6.39
CA ALA A 61 7.70 -5.68 6.12
C ALA A 61 7.09 -7.03 5.73
N ILE A 62 7.80 -7.87 4.94
CA ILE A 62 7.34 -9.22 4.60
C ILE A 62 7.31 -10.10 5.85
N ASP A 63 8.38 -10.08 6.65
CA ASP A 63 8.49 -10.88 7.87
C ASP A 63 7.44 -10.46 8.91
N SER A 64 7.17 -9.16 9.05
CA SER A 64 6.11 -8.62 9.90
C SER A 64 4.72 -9.07 9.44
N LEU A 65 4.41 -8.95 8.14
CA LEU A 65 3.15 -9.42 7.56
C LEU A 65 2.95 -10.93 7.73
N GLN A 66 4.00 -11.73 7.55
CA GLN A 66 3.94 -13.18 7.78
C GLN A 66 3.72 -13.53 9.26
N ARG A 67 4.33 -12.78 10.18
CA ARG A 67 4.22 -13.00 11.63
C ARG A 67 2.83 -12.67 12.18
N HIS A 68 2.22 -11.58 11.71
CA HIS A 68 0.95 -11.06 12.25
C HIS A 68 -0.26 -11.35 11.38
N GLY A 69 -0.07 -11.78 10.13
CA GLY A 69 -1.10 -12.23 9.20
C GLY A 69 -2.00 -11.14 8.60
N VAL A 70 -2.10 -9.96 9.24
CA VAL A 70 -2.94 -8.84 8.79
C VAL A 70 -2.12 -7.55 8.76
N GLY A 71 -2.23 -6.81 7.66
CA GLY A 71 -1.64 -5.48 7.54
C GLY A 71 -2.39 -4.57 6.58
N VAL A 72 -2.25 -3.26 6.79
CA VAL A 72 -2.77 -2.20 5.92
C VAL A 72 -1.59 -1.49 5.28
N LYS A 73 -1.62 -1.36 3.95
CA LYS A 73 -0.55 -0.71 3.18
C LYS A 73 -1.02 0.57 2.50
N ASN A 74 -0.29 1.66 2.74
CA ASN A 74 -0.45 2.91 2.02
C ASN A 74 0.18 2.86 0.61
N ALA A 75 -0.25 3.77 -0.26
CA ALA A 75 0.39 3.99 -1.55
C ALA A 75 1.80 4.58 -1.36
N GLY A 76 2.75 4.07 -2.14
CA GLY A 76 4.15 4.52 -2.10
C GLY A 76 4.70 4.73 -3.51
N MET A 77 5.63 5.66 -3.63
CA MET A 77 6.25 6.13 -4.85
C MET A 77 7.19 5.07 -5.43
N THR A 78 7.05 4.77 -6.72
CA THR A 78 8.09 4.04 -7.47
C THR A 78 8.98 5.09 -8.13
N VAL A 79 10.23 5.20 -7.69
CA VAL A 79 11.11 6.29 -8.12
C VAL A 79 11.44 6.17 -9.61
N ASN A 80 11.21 7.26 -10.33
CA ASN A 80 11.76 7.43 -11.66
C ASN A 80 13.24 7.89 -11.58
N ARG A 81 13.93 7.95 -12.71
CA ARG A 81 15.35 8.31 -12.77
C ARG A 81 15.66 9.68 -12.14
N GLN A 82 14.87 10.71 -12.45
CA GLN A 82 15.06 12.06 -11.90
C GLN A 82 14.88 12.07 -10.39
N GLN A 83 13.83 11.41 -9.88
CA GLN A 83 13.57 11.29 -8.45
C GLN A 83 14.69 10.53 -7.72
N LEU A 84 15.27 9.49 -8.34
CA LEU A 84 16.42 8.78 -7.79
C LEU A 84 17.68 9.66 -7.76
N GLU A 85 17.98 10.39 -8.84
CA GLU A 85 19.10 11.34 -8.88
C GLU A 85 18.94 12.46 -7.83
N ASP A 86 17.71 12.92 -7.58
CA ASP A 86 17.41 13.92 -6.56
C ASP A 86 17.48 13.38 -5.12
N LEU A 87 17.09 12.12 -4.89
CA LEU A 87 17.27 11.44 -3.60
C LEU A 87 18.75 11.15 -3.30
N LEU A 88 19.52 10.63 -4.26
CA LEU A 88 20.96 10.42 -4.10
C LEU A 88 21.71 11.73 -3.81
N ARG A 89 21.27 12.85 -4.39
CA ARG A 89 21.82 14.18 -4.07
C ARG A 89 21.49 14.65 -2.64
N LYS A 90 20.38 14.20 -2.06
CA LYS A 90 20.02 14.46 -0.65
C LYS A 90 20.77 13.55 0.33
N HIS A 91 21.11 12.33 -0.10
CA HIS A 91 21.77 11.30 0.73
C HIS A 91 23.12 10.89 0.11
N PRO A 92 24.14 11.76 0.17
CA PRO A 92 25.44 11.52 -0.48
C PRO A 92 26.21 10.32 0.09
N ASP A 93 25.84 9.83 1.28
CA ASP A 93 26.41 8.64 1.91
C ASP A 93 25.86 7.32 1.33
N VAL A 94 24.84 7.38 0.46
CA VAL A 94 24.27 6.21 -0.22
C VAL A 94 25.06 5.89 -1.48
N ASP A 95 25.64 4.69 -1.52
CA ASP A 95 26.28 4.13 -2.73
C ASP A 95 25.22 3.85 -3.80
N GLY A 96 25.05 4.79 -4.73
CA GLY A 96 24.11 4.72 -5.84
C GLY A 96 24.42 3.62 -6.86
N ASP A 97 25.67 3.18 -6.96
CA ASP A 97 26.10 2.14 -7.90
C ASP A 97 25.84 0.72 -7.34
N ASN A 98 25.69 0.58 -6.02
CA ASN A 98 25.45 -0.68 -5.32
C ASN A 98 24.04 -0.77 -4.68
N LEU A 99 23.03 -0.18 -5.34
CA LEU A 99 21.64 -0.26 -4.90
C LEU A 99 20.99 -1.60 -5.26
N HIS A 100 20.47 -2.28 -4.24
CA HIS A 100 19.65 -3.47 -4.39
C HIS A 100 18.31 -3.11 -5.06
N PRO A 101 17.73 -3.96 -5.92
CA PRO A 101 16.47 -3.64 -6.62
C PRO A 101 15.28 -3.30 -5.71
N LEU A 102 15.27 -3.72 -4.44
CA LEU A 102 14.21 -3.38 -3.47
C LEU A 102 14.29 -1.93 -2.97
N ALA A 103 15.45 -1.28 -3.06
CA ALA A 103 15.61 0.14 -2.72
C ALA A 103 14.82 1.04 -3.68
N THR A 104 14.86 0.71 -4.98
CA THR A 104 14.37 1.60 -6.05
C THR A 104 13.08 1.13 -6.72
N LYS A 105 12.86 -0.18 -6.88
CA LYS A 105 11.65 -0.72 -7.54
C LYS A 105 10.44 -0.73 -6.61
N SER A 106 9.25 -0.87 -7.19
CA SER A 106 8.00 -0.90 -6.44
C SER A 106 7.97 -2.05 -5.42
N PRO A 107 7.80 -1.79 -4.10
CA PRO A 107 7.82 -2.83 -3.07
C PRO A 107 6.63 -3.79 -3.19
N ASN A 108 5.54 -3.36 -3.86
CA ASN A 108 4.32 -4.16 -4.03
C ASN A 108 4.61 -5.55 -4.63
N GLY A 109 5.50 -5.64 -5.63
CA GLY A 109 5.83 -6.92 -6.28
C GLY A 109 6.58 -7.88 -5.36
N ALA A 110 7.51 -7.35 -4.56
CA ALA A 110 8.27 -8.11 -3.58
C ALA A 110 7.37 -8.62 -2.44
N ILE A 111 6.53 -7.74 -1.89
CA ILE A 111 5.59 -8.08 -0.80
C ILE A 111 4.64 -9.19 -1.23
N ARG A 112 4.03 -9.09 -2.42
CA ARG A 112 3.15 -10.14 -2.99
C ARG A 112 3.86 -11.49 -3.09
N LYS A 113 5.11 -11.50 -3.57
CA LYS A 113 5.91 -12.72 -3.67
C LYS A 113 6.27 -13.30 -2.29
N GLY A 114 6.52 -12.43 -1.31
CA GLY A 114 6.85 -12.80 0.07
C GLY A 114 5.67 -13.39 0.84
N ILE A 115 4.51 -12.75 0.81
CA ILE A 115 3.33 -13.23 1.56
C ILE A 115 2.53 -14.32 0.84
N SER A 116 2.68 -14.44 -0.49
CA SER A 116 1.91 -15.33 -1.36
C SER A 116 0.39 -15.03 -1.40
N GLY A 117 -0.34 -15.73 -2.27
CA GLY A 117 -1.79 -15.61 -2.42
C GLY A 117 -2.27 -14.74 -3.59
N ASN A 118 -3.59 -14.50 -3.61
CA ASN A 118 -4.30 -13.86 -4.72
C ASN A 118 -4.63 -12.38 -4.42
N ILE A 119 -4.84 -11.58 -5.47
CA ILE A 119 -5.24 -10.18 -5.35
C ILE A 119 -6.65 -10.02 -5.90
N THR A 120 -7.63 -9.97 -5.01
CA THR A 120 -9.00 -9.55 -5.35
C THR A 120 -9.05 -8.03 -5.45
N ARG A 121 -9.86 -7.49 -6.37
CA ARG A 121 -10.15 -6.07 -6.51
C ARG A 121 -11.63 -5.86 -6.70
N GLU A 122 -12.19 -4.89 -6.01
CA GLU A 122 -13.62 -4.62 -6.00
C GLU A 122 -13.88 -3.12 -6.00
N ASP A 123 -14.87 -2.68 -6.77
CA ASP A 123 -15.34 -1.30 -6.78
C ASP A 123 -16.23 -1.01 -5.57
N ILE A 124 -15.97 0.10 -4.88
CA ILE A 124 -16.86 0.62 -3.82
C ILE A 124 -18.08 1.27 -4.50
N GLN A 125 -19.26 0.68 -4.31
CA GLN A 125 -20.49 1.17 -4.93
C GLN A 125 -21.00 2.47 -4.28
N PHE A 126 -21.32 3.46 -5.12
CA PHE A 126 -21.99 4.70 -4.73
C PHE A 126 -23.34 4.82 -5.44
N ARG A 127 -24.42 5.05 -4.69
CA ARG A 127 -25.80 5.15 -5.24
C ARG A 127 -26.06 6.44 -6.03
N ASN A 128 -25.14 7.40 -5.99
CA ASN A 128 -25.27 8.74 -6.53
C ASN A 128 -24.18 9.09 -7.56
N LEU A 129 -23.43 8.09 -8.05
CA LEU A 129 -22.50 8.24 -9.16
C LEU A 129 -23.04 7.49 -10.38
N ASN A 130 -22.85 8.07 -11.57
CA ASN A 130 -23.31 7.49 -12.83
C ASN A 130 -22.21 6.59 -13.43
N ILE A 131 -22.60 5.45 -14.00
CA ILE A 131 -21.73 4.34 -14.46
C ILE A 131 -22.03 4.10 -15.95
N ARG A 132 -21.08 4.31 -16.88
CA ARG A 132 -21.25 3.99 -18.34
C ARG A 132 -20.58 2.65 -18.59
N ARG A 133 -20.17 2.35 -19.83
CA ARG A 133 -19.25 1.23 -20.11
C ARG A 133 -18.17 1.61 -21.13
N PRO A 134 -16.97 0.99 -21.04
CA PRO A 134 -15.92 1.19 -22.02
C PRO A 134 -16.36 0.52 -23.31
N GLN A 135 -16.21 1.22 -24.43
CA GLN A 135 -16.27 0.57 -25.73
C GLN A 135 -14.89 -0.02 -26.03
N TRP A 136 -14.51 -1.06 -25.28
CA TRP A 136 -13.27 -1.80 -25.54
C TRP A 136 -13.38 -2.47 -26.92
N VAL A 137 -12.53 -2.06 -27.87
CA VAL A 137 -12.46 -2.71 -29.18
C VAL A 137 -11.49 -3.88 -29.10
N GLY A 138 -12.02 -5.11 -29.25
CA GLY A 138 -11.23 -6.33 -29.38
C GLY A 138 -10.57 -6.84 -28.10
N ARG A 139 -11.04 -6.43 -26.91
CA ARG A 139 -10.61 -6.96 -25.60
C ARG A 139 -11.76 -6.92 -24.61
N ASP A 140 -12.18 -8.08 -24.10
CA ASP A 140 -12.92 -8.13 -22.86
C ASP A 140 -11.94 -8.12 -21.69
N ILE A 141 -12.28 -7.41 -20.61
CA ILE A 141 -11.52 -7.44 -19.35
C ILE A 141 -12.43 -8.08 -18.32
N GLU A 142 -12.11 -9.31 -17.93
CA GLU A 142 -12.80 -10.03 -16.86
C GLU A 142 -12.10 -9.73 -15.52
N VAL A 143 -12.90 -9.31 -14.53
CA VAL A 143 -12.42 -9.03 -13.16
C VAL A 143 -13.07 -10.05 -12.22
N ASP A 144 -12.24 -10.85 -11.55
CA ASP A 144 -12.71 -11.78 -10.51
C ASP A 144 -13.22 -11.00 -9.30
N THR A 145 -14.55 -11.00 -9.14
CA THR A 145 -15.26 -10.51 -7.96
C THR A 145 -15.61 -11.67 -7.02
N MET A 146 -15.95 -11.38 -5.77
CA MET A 146 -16.45 -12.41 -4.86
C MET A 146 -17.84 -12.90 -5.29
N GLU A 147 -18.21 -14.11 -4.88
CA GLU A 147 -19.51 -14.73 -5.20
C GLU A 147 -20.70 -13.88 -4.70
N PHE A 148 -20.51 -13.15 -3.61
CA PHE A 148 -21.50 -12.27 -2.98
C PHE A 148 -20.97 -10.84 -2.75
N GLY A 149 -20.26 -10.27 -3.73
CA GLY A 149 -19.78 -8.88 -3.66
C GLY A 149 -19.04 -8.45 -4.93
N GLY A 150 -19.29 -7.22 -5.37
CA GLY A 150 -18.51 -6.54 -6.39
C GLY A 150 -19.20 -6.22 -7.72
N ILE A 151 -18.74 -5.14 -8.35
CA ILE A 151 -19.07 -4.82 -9.73
C ILE A 151 -18.12 -5.62 -10.63
N LYS A 152 -18.62 -6.60 -11.40
CA LYS A 152 -17.81 -7.31 -12.42
C LYS A 152 -17.33 -6.40 -13.56
N ASP A 153 -18.04 -5.28 -13.78
CA ASP A 153 -17.86 -4.35 -14.90
C ASP A 153 -17.60 -2.89 -14.41
N SER A 154 -16.35 -2.54 -14.09
CA SER A 154 -15.96 -1.22 -13.54
C SER A 154 -15.92 -0.09 -14.58
N PHE A 155 -16.85 0.89 -14.59
CA PHE A 155 -16.76 2.07 -15.50
C PHE A 155 -17.71 3.27 -15.21
N ASN A 156 -17.40 4.52 -15.62
CA ASN A 156 -18.05 5.76 -15.07
C ASN A 156 -18.49 6.88 -16.05
N GLN A 157 -19.57 7.60 -15.66
CA GLN A 157 -20.55 8.47 -16.35
C GLN A 157 -20.04 9.56 -17.34
N LEU A 158 -20.96 10.33 -17.96
CA LEU A 158 -21.51 11.63 -17.58
C LEU A 158 -23.05 11.42 -17.60
#